data_AF-A0A085MPV9-F1
#
_entry.id   AF-A0A085MPV9-F1
#
_cell.length_a   1.000
_cell.length_b   1.000
_cell.length_c   1.000
_cell.angle_alpha   90.00
_cell.angle_beta   90.00
_cell.angle_gamma   90.00
#
_symmetry.space_group_name_H-M   'P 1'
#
loop_
_entity.id
_entity.type
_entity.pdbx_description
1 polymer ?
#
loop_
_entity_poly.entity_id
_entity_poly.type
_entity_poly.pdbx_seq_one_letter_code
_entity_poly.pdbx_strand_id
1 'polypeptide(L)'
;MVDRAVTIRDPEFLNSVLHHIATALQKNGYPQNFMTSTITRRLHTPSDRLHVEGGSSPVITIPYYCGLGEQLQRLGRQHGYRVYFKSSPNLRSLVRSDKIKFPIEERPGVVYEVKCGCNASCIGETGNTLLDRFGEHMKALNSYRTAEEELNGTYRKRRGRPRTIPPLQAMEKAKNSSA
;
A
#
# COMPACT_ATOMS: atom_id res chain seq x y z
N MET A 1 6.76 12.64 21.42
CA MET A 1 5.59 12.21 22.22
C MET A 1 4.52 13.29 22.21
N VAL A 2 4.83 14.52 22.61
CA VAL A 2 3.90 15.66 22.59
C VAL A 2 3.33 15.95 21.18
N ASP A 3 4.17 16.05 20.15
CA ASP A 3 3.70 16.33 18.78
C ASP A 3 2.72 15.25 18.28
N ARG A 4 3.00 13.97 18.57
CA ARG A 4 2.10 12.86 18.24
C ARG A 4 0.78 12.92 19.01
N ALA A 5 0.80 13.36 20.27
CA ALA A 5 -0.41 13.54 21.08
C ALA A 5 -1.30 14.66 20.52
N VAL A 6 -0.69 15.74 20.00
CA VAL A 6 -1.39 16.85 19.35
C VAL A 6 -1.95 16.44 17.98
N THR A 7 -1.23 15.62 17.20
CA THR A 7 -1.65 15.23 15.84
C THR A 7 -2.73 14.14 15.79
N ILE A 8 -2.80 13.25 16.79
CA ILE A 8 -3.57 11.99 16.67
C ILE A 8 -4.90 12.00 17.46
N ARG A 9 -5.14 12.94 18.38
CA ARG A 9 -6.26 12.84 19.36
C ARG A 9 -7.24 14.00 19.38
N ASP A 10 -8.47 13.66 19.78
CA ASP A 10 -9.57 14.57 20.11
C ASP A 10 -9.22 15.52 21.27
N PRO A 11 -9.68 16.79 21.21
CA PRO A 11 -9.29 17.85 22.15
C PRO A 11 -9.64 17.55 23.62
N GLU A 12 -10.66 16.72 23.86
CA GLU A 12 -11.16 16.39 25.20
C GLU A 12 -10.15 15.59 26.04
N PHE A 13 -9.30 14.76 25.41
CA PHE A 13 -8.34 13.90 26.10
C PHE A 13 -6.90 14.37 25.97
N LEU A 14 -6.66 15.55 25.39
CA LEU A 14 -5.31 16.05 25.19
C LEU A 14 -4.60 16.32 26.52
N ASN A 15 -5.28 16.97 27.47
CA ASN A 15 -4.72 17.30 28.77
C ASN A 15 -4.36 16.06 29.61
N SER A 16 -5.20 15.02 29.58
CA SER A 16 -4.92 13.77 30.31
C SER A 16 -3.72 13.02 29.74
N VAL A 17 -3.51 13.07 28.43
CA VAL A 17 -2.34 12.50 27.76
C VAL A 17 -1.08 13.28 28.08
N LEU A 18 -1.14 14.62 28.05
CA LEU A 18 -0.01 15.46 28.42
C LEU A 18 0.41 15.20 29.87
N HIS A 19 -0.55 15.05 30.78
CA HIS A 19 -0.28 14.68 32.17
C HIS A 19 0.37 13.30 32.29
N HIS A 20 -0.11 12.31 31.53
CA HIS A 20 0.49 10.98 31.50
C HIS A 20 1.93 11.01 30.97
N ILE A 21 2.19 11.77 29.90
CA ILE A 21 3.53 11.96 29.33
C ILE A 21 4.45 12.63 30.36
N ALA A 22 3.99 13.69 31.03
CA ALA A 22 4.77 14.38 32.06
C ALA A 22 5.12 13.45 33.23
N THR A 23 4.16 12.66 33.70
CA THR A 23 4.35 11.67 34.77
C THR A 23 5.38 10.60 34.38
N ALA A 24 5.29 10.08 33.15
CA ALA A 24 6.23 9.08 32.65
C ALA A 24 7.65 9.64 32.54
N LEU A 25 7.80 10.87 32.03
CA LEU A 25 9.11 11.52 31.91
C LEU A 25 9.71 11.86 33.29
N GLN A 26 8.89 12.26 34.26
CA GLN A 26 9.35 12.49 35.63
C GLN A 26 9.88 11.20 36.26
N LYS A 27 9.16 10.08 36.09
CA LYS A 27 9.58 8.75 36.58
C LYS A 27 10.89 8.28 35.95
N ASN A 28 11.20 8.75 34.74
CA ASN A 28 12.46 8.48 34.04
C ASN A 28 13.60 9.45 34.42
N GLY A 29 13.40 10.31 35.43
CA GLY A 29 14.46 11.18 35.96
C GLY A 29 14.71 12.47 35.17
N TYR A 30 13.79 12.87 34.28
CA TYR A 30 13.93 14.12 33.53
C TYR A 30 13.64 15.36 34.41
N PRO A 31 14.42 16.44 34.31
CA PRO A 31 14.18 17.67 35.09
C PRO A 31 12.84 18.34 34.76
N GLN A 32 12.10 18.77 35.78
CA GLN A 32 10.77 19.40 35.62
C GLN A 32 10.80 20.62 34.71
N ASN A 33 11.76 21.52 34.90
CA ASN A 33 11.90 22.74 34.10
C ASN A 33 12.11 22.44 32.60
N PHE A 34 12.83 21.36 32.29
CA PHE A 34 13.07 20.91 30.92
C PHE A 34 11.81 20.32 30.29
N MET A 35 11.04 19.53 31.05
CA MET A 35 9.80 18.94 30.58
C MET A 35 8.74 20.00 30.30
N THR A 36 8.47 20.88 31.28
CA THR A 36 7.46 21.93 31.16
C THR A 36 7.78 22.87 30.00
N SER A 37 9.02 23.39 29.92
CA SER A 37 9.44 24.25 28.81
C SER A 37 9.33 23.57 27.44
N THR A 38 9.64 22.27 27.36
CA THR A 38 9.54 21.51 26.10
C THR A 38 8.09 21.24 25.69
N ILE A 39 7.20 20.93 26.64
CA ILE A 39 5.76 20.73 26.40
C ILE A 39 5.14 22.05 25.95
N THR A 40 5.32 23.13 26.73
CA THR A 40 4.77 24.46 26.42
C THR A 40 5.25 24.96 25.06
N ARG A 41 6.56 24.85 24.77
CA ARG A 41 7.10 25.23 23.46
C ARG A 41 6.44 24.45 22.32
N ARG A 42 6.22 23.14 22.47
CA ARG A 42 5.61 22.31 21.42
C ARG A 42 4.10 22.51 21.26
N LEU A 43 3.41 23.00 22.29
CA LEU A 43 1.99 23.39 22.20
C LEU A 43 1.80 24.74 21.50
N HIS A 44 2.73 25.68 21.69
CA HIS A 44 2.65 27.03 21.13
C HIS A 44 3.40 27.21 19.81
N THR A 45 4.33 26.32 19.45
CA THR A 45 4.98 26.36 18.14
C THR A 45 4.03 25.75 17.13
N PRO A 46 3.55 26.50 16.12
CA PRO A 46 2.87 25.90 14.97
C PRO A 46 3.81 24.82 14.43
N SER A 47 3.30 23.61 14.20
CA SER A 47 4.06 22.56 13.56
C SER A 47 4.40 23.00 12.15
N ASP A 48 5.49 23.76 12.00
CA ASP A 48 6.04 24.27 10.75
C ASP A 48 6.68 23.14 9.91
N ARG A 49 6.20 21.91 10.11
CA ARG A 49 6.64 20.69 9.45
C ARG A 49 5.51 19.96 8.74
N LEU A 50 4.26 20.42 8.84
CA LEU A 50 3.12 19.77 8.16
C LEU A 50 2.28 20.70 7.27
N HIS A 51 2.67 21.96 7.07
CA HIS A 51 2.10 22.80 6.01
C HIS A 51 3.23 23.48 5.22
N VAL A 52 3.87 22.71 4.34
CA VAL A 52 4.23 23.28 3.04
C VAL A 52 2.97 23.10 2.20
N GLU A 53 2.14 24.13 2.20
CA GLU A 53 1.03 24.22 1.27
C GLU A 53 1.54 24.17 -0.17
N GLY A 54 0.79 23.46 -1.01
CA GLY A 54 0.41 23.98 -2.32
C GLY A 54 1.46 24.08 -3.43
N GLY A 55 2.67 23.57 -3.26
CA GLY A 55 3.64 23.44 -4.36
C GLY A 55 3.92 21.96 -4.63
N SER A 56 3.57 21.44 -5.80
CA SER A 56 4.01 20.13 -6.29
C SER A 56 5.53 20.11 -6.50
N SER A 57 6.27 20.15 -5.39
CA SER A 57 7.72 20.07 -5.38
C SER A 57 8.08 18.62 -5.67
N PRO A 58 8.71 18.32 -6.82
CA PRO A 58 9.09 16.96 -7.16
C PRO A 58 9.94 16.32 -6.06
N VAL A 59 9.60 15.08 -5.73
CA VAL A 59 10.26 14.31 -4.67
C VAL A 59 11.35 13.44 -5.31
N ILE A 60 12.57 13.57 -4.81
CA ILE A 60 13.71 12.76 -5.25
C ILE A 60 14.14 11.87 -4.08
N THR A 61 14.38 10.59 -4.37
CA THR A 61 14.90 9.63 -3.39
C THR A 61 16.27 9.14 -3.83
N ILE A 62 17.28 9.32 -2.98
CA ILE A 62 18.67 8.90 -3.27
C ILE A 62 19.22 8.01 -2.14
N PRO A 63 20.22 7.16 -2.41
CA PRO A 63 20.98 6.51 -1.36
C PRO A 63 21.71 7.54 -0.47
N TYR A 64 21.83 7.25 0.82
CA TYR A 64 22.61 8.10 1.72
C TYR A 64 24.12 7.93 1.47
N TYR A 65 24.80 9.04 1.17
CA TYR A 65 26.25 9.14 1.14
C TYR A 65 26.66 10.28 2.06
N CYS A 66 27.49 9.99 3.06
CA CYS A 66 27.92 10.98 4.05
C CYS A 66 28.56 12.19 3.36
N GLY A 67 28.12 13.39 3.73
CA GLY A 67 28.61 14.66 3.21
C GLY A 67 27.96 15.07 1.89
N LEU A 68 27.89 14.15 0.92
CA LEU A 68 27.27 14.43 -0.39
C LEU A 68 25.74 14.49 -0.31
N GLY A 69 25.13 13.58 0.46
CA GLY A 69 23.67 13.48 0.58
C GLY A 69 23.05 14.75 1.16
N GLU A 70 23.65 15.29 2.22
CA GLU A 70 23.20 16.53 2.87
C GLU A 70 23.37 17.74 1.95
N GLN A 71 24.46 17.79 1.17
CA GLN A 71 24.68 18.82 0.16
C GLN A 71 23.60 18.76 -0.93
N LEU A 72 23.32 17.58 -1.46
CA LEU A 72 22.26 17.36 -2.44
C LEU A 72 20.88 17.69 -1.88
N GLN A 73 20.62 17.36 -0.62
CA GLN A 73 19.37 17.71 0.04
C GLN A 73 19.21 19.22 0.21
N ARG A 74 20.28 19.93 0.56
CA ARG A 74 20.28 21.40 0.68
C ARG A 74 20.07 22.06 -0.68
N LEU A 75 20.80 21.63 -1.72
CA LEU A 75 20.63 22.11 -3.08
C LEU A 75 19.21 21.84 -3.61
N GLY A 76 18.69 20.64 -3.36
CA GLY A 76 17.33 20.28 -3.73
C GLY A 76 16.31 21.24 -3.14
N ARG A 77 16.39 21.54 -1.83
CA ARG A 77 15.48 22.49 -1.18
C ARG A 77 15.56 23.90 -1.78
N GLN A 78 16.76 24.36 -2.12
CA GLN A 78 16.96 25.67 -2.78
C GLN A 78 16.28 25.74 -4.14
N HIS A 79 16.19 24.61 -4.85
CA HIS A 79 15.59 24.53 -6.19
C HIS A 79 14.16 23.96 -6.18
N GLY A 80 13.50 23.89 -5.01
CA GLY A 80 12.13 23.41 -4.91
C GLY A 80 11.95 21.89 -5.04
N TYR A 81 13.00 21.11 -4.79
CA TYR A 81 12.95 19.64 -4.70
C TYR A 81 12.93 19.16 -3.25
N ARG A 82 12.18 18.08 -3.01
CA ARG A 82 12.19 17.37 -1.73
C ARG A 82 13.06 16.13 -1.84
N VAL A 83 14.27 16.17 -1.28
CA VAL A 83 15.19 15.04 -1.30
C VAL A 83 15.06 14.21 -0.02
N TYR A 84 14.79 12.92 -0.18
CA TYR A 84 14.77 11.92 0.88
C TYR A 84 15.88 10.89 0.68
N PHE A 85 16.37 10.35 1.80
CA PHE A 85 17.36 9.29 1.78
C PHE A 85 16.69 7.93 1.90
N LYS A 86 17.10 6.99 1.03
CA LYS A 86 16.76 5.57 1.13
C LYS A 86 17.99 4.81 1.59
N SER A 87 17.80 3.87 2.51
CA SER A 87 18.86 2.94 2.90
C SER A 87 19.25 2.05 1.72
N SER A 88 20.52 1.67 1.64
CA SER A 88 20.96 0.63 0.73
C SER A 88 20.19 -0.67 0.99
N PRO A 89 20.00 -1.54 -0.02
CA PRO A 89 19.45 -2.87 0.21
C PRO A 89 20.26 -3.57 1.32
N ASN A 90 19.56 -4.32 2.18
CA ASN A 90 20.23 -5.01 3.27
C ASN A 90 21.24 -6.04 2.74
N LEU A 91 22.32 -6.28 3.50
CA LEU A 91 23.38 -7.21 3.10
C LEU A 91 22.83 -8.61 2.76
N ARG A 92 21.80 -9.04 3.50
CA ARG A 92 21.10 -10.29 3.23
C ARG A 92 20.54 -10.33 1.80
N SER A 93 19.89 -9.29 1.31
CA SER A 93 19.32 -9.20 -0.04
C SER A 93 20.38 -9.14 -1.15
N LEU A 94 21.56 -8.58 -0.84
CA LEU A 94 22.69 -8.50 -1.75
C LEU A 94 23.44 -9.83 -1.87
N VAL A 95 23.73 -10.49 -0.74
CA VAL A 95 24.59 -11.68 -0.68
C VAL A 95 23.80 -12.97 -0.86
N ARG A 96 22.55 -13.03 -0.37
CA ARG A 96 21.75 -14.24 -0.50
C ARG A 96 21.25 -14.42 -1.93
N SER A 97 21.75 -15.49 -2.53
CA SER A 97 21.26 -16.07 -3.79
C SER A 97 20.52 -17.40 -3.55
N ASP A 98 20.31 -17.78 -2.28
CA ASP A 98 19.66 -19.03 -1.88
C ASP A 98 18.18 -19.08 -2.23
N LYS A 99 17.55 -17.92 -2.45
CA LYS A 99 16.18 -17.80 -2.97
C LYS A 99 16.20 -17.28 -4.40
N ILE A 100 15.50 -17.98 -5.30
CA ILE A 100 15.26 -17.53 -6.67
C ILE A 100 14.52 -16.19 -6.61
N LYS A 101 15.10 -15.15 -7.21
CA LYS A 101 14.46 -13.84 -7.34
C LYS A 101 13.54 -13.90 -8.56
N PHE A 102 12.23 -14.01 -8.32
CA PHE A 102 11.26 -13.91 -9.41
C PHE A 102 11.19 -12.46 -9.93
N PRO A 103 11.11 -12.27 -11.26
CA PRO A 103 10.74 -10.99 -11.86
C PRO A 103 9.37 -10.56 -11.31
N ILE A 104 9.08 -9.26 -11.30
CA ILE A 104 7.90 -8.69 -10.63
C ILE A 104 6.61 -9.32 -11.16
N GLU A 105 6.61 -9.63 -12.45
CA GLU A 105 5.53 -10.21 -13.23
C GLU A 105 5.19 -11.65 -12.80
N GLU A 106 6.17 -12.39 -12.28
CA GLU A 106 6.02 -13.79 -11.84
C GLU A 106 5.85 -13.91 -10.32
N ARG A 107 5.78 -12.79 -9.58
CA ARG A 107 5.66 -12.85 -8.14
C ARG A 107 4.24 -13.28 -7.73
N PRO A 108 4.11 -14.30 -6.87
CA PRO A 108 2.87 -14.55 -6.16
C PRO A 108 2.64 -13.47 -5.10
N GLY A 109 1.40 -13.36 -4.60
CA GLY A 109 1.03 -12.42 -3.54
C GLY A 109 0.89 -10.98 -4.02
N VAL A 110 0.54 -10.77 -5.30
CA VAL A 110 0.38 -9.44 -5.88
C VAL A 110 -1.09 -9.01 -5.88
N VAL A 111 -1.31 -7.72 -5.66
CA VAL A 111 -2.60 -7.06 -5.93
C VAL A 111 -2.61 -6.66 -7.39
N TYR A 112 -3.68 -6.97 -8.10
CA TYR A 112 -3.81 -6.72 -9.53
C TYR A 112 -5.10 -6.01 -9.89
N GLU A 113 -5.12 -5.38 -11.07
CA GLU A 113 -6.30 -4.78 -11.70
C GLU A 113 -6.45 -5.33 -13.12
N VAL A 114 -7.56 -6.01 -13.42
CA VAL A 114 -7.93 -6.42 -14.78
C VAL A 114 -9.00 -5.48 -15.30
N LYS A 115 -8.69 -4.73 -16.36
CA LYS A 115 -9.63 -3.81 -17.02
C LYS A 115 -10.40 -4.52 -18.13
N CYS A 116 -11.72 -4.43 -18.07
CA CYS A 116 -12.63 -4.88 -19.12
C CYS A 116 -12.81 -3.79 -20.18
N GLY A 117 -13.03 -4.17 -21.45
CA GLY A 117 -13.47 -3.24 -22.50
C GLY A 117 -14.84 -2.59 -22.23
N CYS A 118 -15.56 -3.07 -21.20
CA CYS A 118 -16.82 -2.56 -20.71
C CYS A 118 -16.67 -1.50 -19.60
N ASN A 119 -15.47 -0.93 -19.40
CA ASN A 119 -15.12 0.00 -18.30
C ASN A 119 -15.26 -0.58 -16.88
N ALA A 120 -15.51 -1.88 -16.73
CA ALA A 120 -15.42 -2.55 -15.44
C ALA A 120 -13.95 -2.90 -15.12
N SER A 121 -13.57 -2.87 -13.85
CA SER A 121 -12.25 -3.30 -13.36
C SER A 121 -12.41 -4.31 -12.24
N CYS A 122 -11.74 -5.45 -12.33
CA CYS A 122 -11.62 -6.41 -11.25
C CYS A 122 -10.31 -6.13 -10.50
N ILE A 123 -10.41 -5.87 -9.19
CA ILE A 123 -9.26 -5.71 -8.31
C ILE A 123 -9.27 -6.87 -7.33
N GLY A 124 -8.16 -7.58 -7.24
CA GLY A 124 -8.03 -8.74 -6.37
C GLY A 124 -6.59 -8.98 -5.93
N GLU A 125 -6.44 -9.86 -4.94
CA GLU A 125 -5.15 -10.37 -4.50
C GLU A 125 -4.98 -11.81 -4.96
N THR A 126 -3.79 -12.17 -5.44
CA THR A 126 -3.49 -13.52 -5.87
C THR A 126 -2.38 -14.19 -5.07
N GLY A 127 -2.64 -15.40 -4.57
CA GLY A 127 -1.59 -16.27 -4.03
C GLY A 127 -0.73 -16.95 -5.12
N ASN A 128 -1.19 -17.00 -6.36
CA ASN A 128 -0.46 -17.50 -7.53
C ASN A 128 0.10 -16.35 -8.38
N THR A 129 0.77 -16.66 -9.49
CA THR A 129 1.22 -15.62 -10.44
C THR A 129 0.03 -14.89 -11.06
N LEU A 130 0.27 -13.66 -11.52
CA LEU A 130 -0.77 -12.86 -12.21
C LEU A 130 -1.27 -13.57 -13.48
N LEU A 131 -0.38 -14.21 -14.23
CA LEU A 131 -0.72 -14.95 -15.45
C LEU A 131 -1.65 -16.14 -15.16
N ASP A 132 -1.40 -16.87 -14.07
CA ASP A 132 -2.26 -17.99 -13.67
C ASP A 132 -3.68 -17.50 -13.35
N ARG A 133 -3.80 -16.39 -12.61
CA ARG A 133 -5.12 -15.79 -12.32
C ARG A 133 -5.80 -15.26 -13.55
N PHE A 134 -5.07 -14.62 -14.45
CA PHE A 134 -5.64 -14.17 -15.70
C PHE A 134 -6.19 -15.35 -16.51
N GLY A 135 -5.46 -16.47 -16.53
CA GLY A 135 -5.93 -17.72 -17.14
C GLY A 135 -7.19 -18.29 -16.48
N GLU A 136 -7.27 -18.29 -15.15
CA GLU A 136 -8.46 -18.70 -14.39
C GLU A 136 -9.66 -17.80 -14.69
N HIS A 137 -9.46 -16.48 -14.70
CA HIS A 137 -10.49 -15.50 -15.04
C HIS A 137 -11.03 -15.72 -16.46
N MET A 138 -10.15 -15.90 -17.45
CA MET A 138 -10.55 -16.20 -18.83
C MET A 138 -11.32 -17.52 -18.95
N LYS A 139 -10.94 -18.55 -18.17
CA LYS A 139 -11.69 -19.82 -18.11
C LYS A 139 -13.09 -19.62 -17.52
N ALA A 140 -13.24 -18.81 -16.49
CA ALA A 140 -14.53 -18.49 -15.88
C ALA A 140 -15.44 -17.74 -16.88
N LEU A 141 -14.92 -16.74 -17.59
CA LEU A 141 -15.64 -16.01 -18.64
C LEU A 141 -16.10 -16.94 -19.78
N ASN A 142 -15.23 -17.84 -20.24
CA ASN A 142 -15.59 -18.83 -21.28
C ASN A 142 -16.67 -19.80 -20.78
N SER A 143 -16.58 -20.23 -19.51
CA SER A 143 -17.60 -21.08 -18.87
C SER A 143 -18.95 -20.37 -18.74
N TYR A 144 -18.96 -19.05 -18.48
CA TYR A 144 -20.16 -18.23 -18.46
C TYR A 144 -20.81 -18.15 -19.84
N ARG A 145 -20.05 -17.76 -20.87
CA ARG A 145 -20.54 -17.69 -22.27
C ARG A 145 -21.11 -19.01 -22.74
N THR A 146 -20.42 -20.11 -22.42
CA THR A 146 -20.91 -21.46 -22.77
C THR A 146 -22.25 -21.77 -22.09
N ALA A 147 -22.43 -21.39 -20.82
CA ALA A 147 -23.70 -21.57 -20.11
C ALA A 147 -24.82 -20.73 -20.70
N GLU A 148 -24.51 -19.49 -21.07
CA GLU A 148 -25.44 -18.58 -21.70
C GLU A 148 -25.92 -19.10 -23.07
N GLU A 149 -25.00 -19.61 -23.89
CA GLU A 149 -25.34 -20.29 -25.15
C GLU A 149 -26.22 -21.53 -24.94
N GLU A 150 -25.97 -22.31 -23.87
CA GLU A 150 -26.79 -23.49 -23.52
C GLU A 150 -28.20 -23.07 -23.12
N LEU A 151 -28.33 -21.99 -22.35
CA LEU A 151 -29.62 -21.41 -21.94
C LEU A 151 -30.40 -20.88 -23.15
N ASN A 152 -29.71 -20.22 -24.08
CA ASN A 152 -30.30 -19.62 -25.28
C ASN A 152 -30.58 -20.65 -26.40
N GLY A 153 -30.24 -21.93 -26.20
CA GLY A 153 -30.42 -22.99 -27.19
C GLY A 153 -29.51 -22.88 -28.42
N THR A 154 -28.57 -21.94 -28.44
CA THR A 154 -27.60 -21.71 -29.54
C THR A 154 -26.33 -22.55 -29.38
N TYR A 155 -26.19 -23.26 -28.26
CA TYR A 155 -25.02 -24.07 -27.97
C TYR A 155 -24.83 -25.22 -28.95
N ARG A 156 -23.67 -25.24 -29.61
CA ARG A 156 -23.23 -26.37 -30.43
C ARG A 156 -22.55 -27.41 -29.54
N LYS A 157 -23.13 -28.61 -29.45
CA LYS A 157 -22.53 -29.76 -28.76
C LYS A 157 -21.11 -30.01 -29.29
N ARG A 158 -20.10 -29.81 -28.43
CA ARG A 158 -18.71 -30.20 -28.69
C ARG A 158 -18.45 -31.62 -28.19
N ARG A 159 -17.41 -32.27 -28.75
CA ARG A 159 -16.90 -33.53 -28.19
C ARG A 159 -16.34 -33.26 -26.79
N GLY A 160 -16.80 -34.01 -25.80
CA GLY A 160 -16.35 -33.87 -24.42
C GLY A 160 -17.41 -34.29 -23.40
N ARG A 161 -17.05 -34.21 -22.12
CA ARG A 161 -17.94 -34.50 -21.01
C ARG A 161 -19.03 -33.41 -20.90
N PRO A 162 -20.33 -33.77 -20.89
CA PRO A 162 -21.40 -32.82 -20.63
C PRO A 162 -21.27 -32.18 -19.25
N ARG A 163 -21.76 -30.95 -19.10
CA ARG A 163 -21.82 -30.29 -17.79
C ARG A 163 -22.80 -31.02 -16.89
N THR A 164 -22.44 -31.12 -15.61
CA THR A 164 -23.26 -31.76 -14.58
C THR A 164 -24.19 -30.76 -13.88
N ILE A 165 -23.90 -29.46 -14.02
CA ILE A 165 -24.59 -28.38 -13.33
C ILE A 165 -25.51 -27.66 -14.33
N PRO A 166 -26.75 -27.27 -13.94
CA PRO A 166 -27.63 -26.48 -14.79
C PRO A 166 -27.00 -25.16 -15.26
N PRO A 167 -27.36 -24.65 -16.46
CA PRO A 167 -26.75 -23.44 -17.03
C PRO A 167 -26.78 -22.23 -16.09
N LEU A 168 -27.93 -21.93 -15.47
CA LEU A 168 -28.08 -20.79 -14.55
C LEU A 168 -27.13 -20.87 -13.35
N GLN A 169 -27.03 -22.04 -12.73
CA GLN A 169 -26.15 -22.26 -11.59
C GLN A 169 -24.66 -22.23 -12.00
N ALA A 170 -24.36 -22.64 -13.24
CA ALA A 170 -23.02 -22.55 -13.79
C ALA A 170 -22.61 -21.09 -14.11
N MET A 171 -23.56 -20.26 -14.55
CA MET A 171 -23.36 -18.81 -14.72
C MET A 171 -23.08 -18.12 -13.39
N GLU A 172 -23.83 -18.45 -12.34
CA GLU A 172 -23.63 -17.91 -11.00
C GLU A 172 -22.25 -18.31 -10.44
N LYS A 173 -21.87 -19.59 -10.58
CA LYS A 173 -20.55 -20.06 -10.18
C LYS A 173 -19.42 -19.31 -10.90
N ALA A 174 -19.57 -19.03 -12.19
CA ALA A 174 -18.57 -18.30 -12.98
C ALA A 174 -18.41 -16.85 -12.51
N LYS A 175 -19.51 -16.18 -12.14
CA LYS A 175 -19.46 -14.83 -11.54
C LYS A 175 -18.69 -14.84 -10.23
N ASN A 176 -18.96 -15.81 -9.36
CA ASN A 176 -18.33 -15.89 -8.03
C ASN A 176 -16.85 -16.28 -8.07
N SER A 177 -16.39 -16.96 -9.12
CA SER A 177 -14.99 -17.35 -9.30
C SER A 177 -14.15 -16.30 -10.04
N SER A 178 -14.80 -15.24 -10.53
CA SER A 178 -14.14 -14.10 -11.17
C SER A 178 -13.92 -12.91 -10.21
N ALA A 179 -14.38 -13.04 -8.96
CA ALA A 179 -14.29 -12.04 -7.89
C ALA A 179 -13.15 -12.37 -6.91
#